data_AF-A0A9D4PMG7-F1
#
_entry.id   AF-A0A9D4PMG7-F1
#
_cell.length_a   1.000
_cell.length_b   1.000
_cell.length_c   1.000
_cell.angle_alpha   90.00
_cell.angle_beta   90.00
_cell.angle_gamma   90.00
#
_symmetry.space_group_name_H-M   'P 1'
#
loop_
_entity.id
_entity.type
_entity.pdbx_description
1 polymer ?
#
loop_
_entity_poly.entity_id
_entity_poly.type
_entity_poly.pdbx_seq_one_letter_code
_entity_poly.pdbx_strand_id
1 'polypeptide(L)'
;MAAPTDAASSDLSKPVDDNLLQSFFTEVKEIEKRDSVLTPKQQIDRLLRPGSTYFNLNPFEVLQISPEAPIEDVKKQYRRLSILVHPDKNPDDRERAQKAFDVINKAYKSLEDEQQRQRALEVIEEAKGRTDMMVEEKRKKQRKAGKGDKVEEDDPEKYNHAVYVLTTKLFADMERKRRQQEDRDQEERQVAYS
;
A
#
# COMPACT_ATOMS: atom_id res chain seq x y z
N MET A 1 23.95 25.65 59.91
CA MET A 1 23.71 26.56 58.77
C MET A 1 23.03 25.78 57.65
N ALA A 2 22.24 26.49 56.84
CA ALA A 2 21.21 26.01 55.91
C ALA A 2 21.69 25.11 54.75
N ALA A 3 20.73 24.38 54.16
CA ALA A 3 20.77 23.77 52.82
C ALA A 3 20.74 24.86 51.71
N PRO A 4 20.59 24.59 50.38
CA PRO A 4 20.60 23.34 49.57
C PRO A 4 21.44 23.49 48.25
N THR A 5 21.46 22.49 47.34
CA THR A 5 21.22 22.65 45.88
C THR A 5 21.26 21.32 45.12
N ASP A 6 20.26 21.16 44.25
CA ASP A 6 20.08 20.18 43.17
C ASP A 6 21.30 19.93 42.27
N ALA A 7 21.39 18.72 41.70
CA ALA A 7 21.47 18.54 40.24
C ALA A 7 21.26 17.06 39.86
N ALA A 8 20.25 16.86 39.02
CA ALA A 8 19.97 15.62 38.31
C ALA A 8 21.10 15.24 37.32
N SER A 9 21.35 13.94 37.17
CA SER A 9 21.71 13.34 35.89
C SER A 9 21.36 11.86 35.93
N SER A 10 20.14 11.56 35.51
CA SER A 10 19.74 10.20 35.14
C SER A 10 20.44 9.83 33.83
N ASP A 11 21.55 9.11 33.96
CA ASP A 11 22.29 8.51 32.86
C ASP A 11 21.43 7.42 32.18
N LEU A 12 20.68 7.82 31.13
CA LEU A 12 20.00 6.90 30.22
C LEU A 12 20.97 6.48 29.11
N SER A 13 21.98 5.70 29.49
CA SER A 13 22.80 4.93 28.56
C SER A 13 22.90 3.49 29.06
N LYS A 14 21.80 2.75 28.97
CA LYS A 14 21.88 1.29 29.04
C LYS A 14 22.27 0.79 27.65
N PRO A 15 23.29 -0.08 27.53
CA PRO A 15 23.63 -0.68 26.25
C PRO A 15 22.41 -1.48 25.79
N VAL A 16 21.98 -1.26 24.56
CA VAL A 16 20.98 -2.13 23.92
C VAL A 16 21.66 -3.49 23.78
N ASP A 17 21.13 -4.51 24.44
CA ASP A 17 21.71 -5.86 24.40
C ASP A 17 21.82 -6.33 22.94
N ASP A 18 23.06 -6.44 22.43
CA ASP A 18 23.33 -6.88 21.05
C ASP A 18 22.72 -8.27 20.77
N ASN A 19 22.59 -9.10 21.80
CA ASN A 19 21.89 -10.39 21.73
C ASN A 19 20.39 -10.25 21.45
N LEU A 20 19.74 -9.18 21.91
CA LEU A 20 18.32 -8.93 21.66
C LEU A 20 18.08 -8.45 20.22
N LEU A 21 18.96 -7.60 19.71
CA LEU A 21 18.94 -7.20 18.30
C LEU A 21 19.26 -8.37 17.38
N GLN A 22 20.22 -9.22 17.73
CA GLN A 22 20.59 -10.39 16.95
C GLN A 22 19.50 -11.49 16.97
N SER A 23 18.83 -11.67 18.11
CA SER A 23 17.63 -12.51 18.22
C SER A 23 16.49 -11.97 17.36
N PHE A 24 16.25 -10.65 17.40
CA PHE A 24 15.25 -10.00 16.56
C PHE A 24 15.55 -10.18 15.06
N PHE A 25 16.80 -9.99 14.62
CA PHE A 25 17.19 -10.22 13.22
C PHE A 25 17.10 -11.70 12.81
N THR A 26 17.27 -12.64 13.73
CA THR A 26 17.14 -14.08 13.46
C THR A 26 15.67 -14.48 13.37
N GLU A 27 14.83 -13.95 14.25
CA GLU A 27 13.38 -14.13 14.23
C GLU A 27 12.77 -13.49 12.97
N VAL A 28 13.21 -12.30 12.58
CA VAL A 28 12.84 -11.66 11.30
C VAL A 28 13.26 -12.53 10.10
N LYS A 29 14.46 -13.12 10.12
CA LYS A 29 14.92 -14.04 9.06
C LYS A 29 14.14 -15.35 9.00
N GLU A 30 13.66 -15.85 10.13
CA GLU A 30 12.79 -17.04 10.16
C GLU A 30 11.37 -16.74 9.72
N ILE A 31 10.85 -15.55 10.05
CA ILE A 31 9.57 -15.03 9.56
C ILE A 31 9.65 -14.77 8.04
N GLU A 32 10.77 -14.24 7.54
CA GLU A 32 11.06 -14.08 6.10
C GLU A 32 11.06 -15.41 5.33
N LYS A 33 11.40 -16.53 5.98
CA LYS A 33 11.38 -17.87 5.36
C LYS A 33 9.99 -18.51 5.33
N ARG A 34 9.11 -18.17 6.28
CA ARG A 34 7.77 -18.78 6.43
C ARG A 34 6.67 -18.00 5.70
N ASP A 35 6.81 -16.69 5.56
CA ASP A 35 5.84 -15.84 4.85
C ASP A 35 6.40 -15.33 3.50
N SER A 36 6.09 -16.01 2.41
CA SER A 36 5.91 -15.41 1.07
C SER A 36 7.08 -14.54 0.53
N VAL A 37 8.22 -15.17 0.27
CA VAL A 37 9.53 -14.58 -0.08
C VAL A 37 9.53 -13.72 -1.36
N LEU A 38 9.49 -12.39 -1.22
CA LEU A 38 10.16 -11.48 -2.16
C LEU A 38 11.44 -10.95 -1.49
N THR A 39 12.59 -11.21 -2.11
CA THR A 39 13.88 -10.61 -1.75
C THR A 39 13.82 -9.07 -1.85
N PRO A 40 14.75 -8.34 -1.20
CA PRO A 40 14.86 -6.89 -1.37
C PRO A 40 14.77 -6.41 -2.83
N LYS A 41 15.49 -7.10 -3.73
CA LYS A 41 15.48 -6.82 -5.17
C LYS A 41 14.11 -7.07 -5.79
N GLN A 42 13.47 -8.21 -5.52
CA GLN A 42 12.13 -8.50 -6.03
C GLN A 42 11.10 -7.48 -5.54
N GLN A 43 11.24 -6.99 -4.30
CA GLN A 43 10.35 -5.98 -3.75
C GLN A 43 10.51 -4.62 -4.44
N ILE A 44 11.75 -4.23 -4.73
CA ILE A 44 12.07 -3.05 -5.53
C ILE A 44 11.52 -3.21 -6.95
N ASP A 45 11.77 -4.35 -7.60
CA ASP A 45 11.26 -4.67 -8.94
C ASP A 45 9.74 -4.60 -9.00
N ARG A 46 9.04 -5.14 -7.99
CA ARG A 46 7.58 -5.10 -7.90
C ARG A 46 7.03 -3.68 -7.91
N LEU A 47 7.66 -2.78 -7.15
CA LEU A 47 7.23 -1.39 -6.97
C LEU A 47 7.61 -0.49 -8.14
N LEU A 48 8.66 -0.84 -8.88
CA LEU A 48 9.21 -0.05 -9.98
C LEU A 48 9.03 -0.68 -11.37
N ARG A 49 8.32 -1.81 -11.47
CA ARG A 49 8.03 -2.44 -12.77
C ARG A 49 7.31 -1.45 -13.70
N PRO A 50 7.55 -1.53 -15.02
CA PRO A 50 6.74 -0.78 -15.98
C PRO A 50 5.24 -0.99 -15.74
N GLY A 51 4.48 0.11 -15.68
CA GLY A 51 3.05 0.07 -15.33
C GLY A 51 2.73 0.08 -13.84
N SER A 52 3.74 0.08 -12.94
CA SER A 52 3.52 0.19 -11.50
C SER A 52 2.87 1.51 -11.09
N THR A 53 2.92 2.55 -11.93
CA THR A 53 2.29 3.85 -11.66
C THR A 53 0.81 3.73 -11.31
N TYR A 54 0.05 2.86 -11.99
CA TYR A 54 -1.36 2.64 -11.69
C TYR A 54 -1.58 1.68 -10.53
N PHE A 55 -0.71 0.68 -10.40
CA PHE A 55 -0.71 -0.25 -9.27
C PHE A 55 -0.45 0.46 -7.93
N ASN A 56 0.50 1.40 -7.93
CA ASN A 56 0.93 2.15 -6.76
C ASN A 56 -0.08 3.23 -6.32
N LEU A 57 -1.17 3.43 -7.07
CA LEU A 57 -2.26 4.32 -6.65
C LEU A 57 -3.08 3.72 -5.51
N ASN A 58 -3.13 2.39 -5.41
CA ASN A 58 -3.78 1.73 -4.28
C ASN A 58 -2.77 1.52 -3.14
N PRO A 59 -2.90 2.23 -2.01
CA PRO A 59 -1.94 2.13 -0.91
C PRO A 59 -1.95 0.77 -0.20
N PHE A 60 -3.10 0.06 -0.21
CA PHE A 60 -3.21 -1.27 0.40
C PHE A 60 -2.40 -2.32 -0.39
N GLU A 61 -2.39 -2.22 -1.72
CA GLU A 61 -1.60 -3.09 -2.61
C GLU A 61 -0.09 -2.80 -2.51
N VAL A 62 0.28 -1.52 -2.36
CA VAL A 62 1.68 -1.13 -2.13
C VAL A 62 2.20 -1.75 -0.85
N LEU A 63 1.43 -1.69 0.25
CA LEU A 63 1.83 -2.29 1.52
C LEU A 63 1.58 -3.80 1.59
N GLN A 64 0.84 -4.39 0.64
CA GLN A 64 0.43 -5.80 0.67
C GLN A 64 -0.37 -6.12 1.93
N ILE A 65 -1.36 -5.29 2.22
CA ILE A 65 -2.21 -5.44 3.39
C ILE A 65 -3.69 -5.42 2.99
N SER A 66 -4.51 -6.17 3.71
CA SER A 66 -5.94 -6.17 3.49
C SER A 66 -6.54 -4.79 3.74
N PRO A 67 -7.53 -4.34 2.96
CA PRO A 67 -8.31 -3.14 3.24
C PRO A 67 -9.01 -3.16 4.61
N GLU A 68 -9.30 -4.36 5.11
CA GLU A 68 -9.96 -4.58 6.41
C GLU A 68 -8.96 -4.56 7.58
N ALA A 69 -7.66 -4.43 7.31
CA ALA A 69 -6.64 -4.48 8.35
C ALA A 69 -6.67 -3.22 9.23
N PRO A 70 -6.39 -3.37 10.55
CA PRO A 70 -6.27 -2.26 11.46
C PRO A 70 -5.02 -1.42 11.15
N ILE A 71 -5.03 -0.16 11.57
CA ILE A 71 -3.91 0.77 11.38
C ILE A 71 -2.59 0.28 12.02
N GLU A 72 -2.67 -0.55 13.06
CA GLU A 72 -1.50 -1.16 13.68
C GLU A 72 -0.76 -2.09 12.72
N ASP A 73 -1.49 -2.86 11.91
CA ASP A 73 -0.89 -3.78 10.95
C ASP A 73 -0.33 -3.02 9.75
N VAL A 74 -0.96 -1.91 9.36
CA VAL A 74 -0.40 -0.96 8.37
C VAL A 74 0.98 -0.46 8.83
N LYS A 75 1.11 -0.07 10.11
CA LYS A 75 2.38 0.38 10.71
C LYS A 75 3.42 -0.72 10.76
N LYS A 76 3.05 -1.95 11.13
CA LYS A 76 3.98 -3.10 11.16
C LYS A 76 4.50 -3.41 9.76
N GLN A 77 3.60 -3.44 8.79
CA GLN A 77 3.92 -3.79 7.42
C GLN A 77 4.77 -2.71 6.73
N TYR A 78 4.47 -1.43 6.98
CA TYR A 78 5.33 -0.33 6.56
C TYR A 78 6.77 -0.51 7.06
N ARG A 79 6.97 -0.76 8.36
CA ARG A 79 8.32 -0.98 8.92
C ARG A 79 9.05 -2.14 8.25
N ARG A 80 8.37 -3.27 8.05
CA ARG A 80 8.94 -4.45 7.37
C ARG A 80 9.39 -4.11 5.96
N LEU A 81 8.52 -3.50 5.16
CA LEU A 81 8.82 -3.15 3.77
C LEU A 81 9.89 -2.07 3.65
N SER A 82 9.86 -1.05 4.50
CA SER A 82 10.85 0.02 4.56
C SER A 82 12.25 -0.51 4.81
N ILE A 83 12.41 -1.50 5.70
CA ILE A 83 13.69 -2.16 5.94
C ILE A 83 14.18 -2.91 4.71
N LEU A 84 13.28 -3.64 4.03
CA LEU A 84 13.63 -4.41 2.84
C LEU A 84 14.11 -3.53 1.68
N VAL A 85 13.47 -2.38 1.47
CA VAL A 85 13.81 -1.49 0.35
C VAL A 85 14.75 -0.34 0.73
N HIS A 86 15.28 -0.30 1.96
CA HIS A 86 16.11 0.82 2.40
C HIS A 86 17.39 0.95 1.55
N PRO A 87 17.80 2.15 1.10
CA PRO A 87 18.99 2.34 0.26
C PRO A 87 20.28 1.84 0.91
N ASP A 88 20.42 1.96 2.24
CA ASP A 88 21.62 1.48 2.94
C ASP A 88 21.73 -0.05 2.98
N LYS A 89 20.61 -0.77 2.93
CA LYS A 89 20.59 -2.25 2.83
C LYS A 89 20.71 -2.75 1.39
N ASN A 90 20.57 -1.84 0.42
CA ASN A 90 20.63 -2.13 -1.01
C ASN A 90 21.69 -1.21 -1.68
N PRO A 91 22.97 -1.29 -1.30
CA PRO A 91 24.02 -0.40 -1.79
C PRO A 91 24.28 -0.54 -3.31
N ASP A 92 24.03 -1.72 -3.88
CA ASP A 92 24.18 -1.96 -5.32
C ASP A 92 23.06 -1.32 -6.16
N ASP A 93 21.95 -0.94 -5.53
CA ASP A 93 20.76 -0.41 -6.20
C ASP A 93 20.12 0.75 -5.43
N ARG A 94 20.95 1.65 -4.88
CA ARG A 94 20.52 2.74 -3.97
C ARG A 94 19.43 3.61 -4.57
N GLU A 95 19.52 3.93 -5.86
CA GLU A 95 18.57 4.82 -6.53
C GLU A 95 17.18 4.19 -6.62
N ARG A 96 17.10 2.92 -7.05
CA ARG A 96 15.82 2.20 -7.14
C ARG A 96 15.27 1.88 -5.75
N ALA A 97 16.13 1.52 -4.82
CA ALA A 97 15.78 1.34 -3.41
C ALA A 97 15.12 2.62 -2.83
N GLN A 98 15.71 3.80 -3.08
CA GLN A 98 15.12 5.08 -2.66
C GLN A 98 13.75 5.32 -3.30
N LYS A 99 13.60 5.13 -4.61
CA LYS A 99 12.31 5.30 -5.29
C LYS A 99 11.24 4.34 -4.74
N ALA A 100 11.61 3.08 -4.49
CA ALA A 100 10.71 2.09 -3.91
C ALA A 100 10.31 2.46 -2.47
N PHE A 101 11.27 2.96 -1.68
CA PHE A 101 11.02 3.49 -0.34
C PHE A 101 10.02 4.66 -0.37
N ASP A 102 10.19 5.60 -1.29
CA ASP A 102 9.30 6.74 -1.43
C ASP A 102 7.86 6.32 -1.77
N VAL A 103 7.70 5.29 -2.60
CA VAL A 103 6.39 4.69 -2.92
C VAL A 103 5.74 4.10 -1.67
N ILE A 104 6.49 3.30 -0.89
CA ILE A 104 5.99 2.72 0.38
C ILE A 104 5.63 3.81 1.38
N ASN A 105 6.47 4.84 1.49
CA ASN A 105 6.24 5.98 2.39
C ASN A 105 4.99 6.78 2.00
N LYS A 106 4.78 7.02 0.70
CA LYS A 106 3.57 7.68 0.20
C LYS A 106 2.32 6.87 0.53
N ALA A 107 2.34 5.56 0.29
CA ALA A 107 1.22 4.69 0.61
C ALA A 107 0.90 4.68 2.11
N TYR A 108 1.91 4.59 2.97
CA TYR A 108 1.74 4.67 4.42
C TYR A 108 1.08 5.99 4.85
N LYS A 109 1.58 7.14 4.37
CA LYS A 109 1.01 8.45 4.70
C LYS A 109 -0.46 8.57 4.30
N SER A 110 -0.84 8.01 3.15
CA SER A 110 -2.23 8.01 2.70
C SER A 110 -3.13 7.10 3.53
N LEU A 111 -2.60 6.05 4.18
CA LEU A 111 -3.37 5.21 5.11
C LEU A 111 -3.35 5.72 6.55
N GLU A 112 -2.34 6.50 6.93
CA GLU A 112 -2.26 7.15 8.23
C GLU A 112 -3.23 8.33 8.33
N ASP A 113 -3.46 9.05 7.23
CA ASP A 113 -4.49 10.07 7.13
C ASP A 113 -5.87 9.44 6.97
N GLU A 114 -6.73 9.61 7.98
CA GLU A 114 -8.06 8.95 8.03
C GLU A 114 -8.93 9.33 6.82
N GLN A 115 -8.87 10.59 6.35
CA GLN A 115 -9.65 11.02 5.20
C GLN A 115 -9.19 10.34 3.90
N GLN A 116 -7.88 10.26 3.66
CA GLN A 116 -7.34 9.55 2.50
C GLN A 116 -7.58 8.05 2.58
N ARG A 117 -7.42 7.45 3.76
CA ARG A 117 -7.73 6.04 4.00
C ARG A 117 -9.19 5.74 3.67
N GLN A 118 -10.10 6.56 4.18
CA GLN A 118 -11.53 6.38 3.94
C GLN A 118 -11.87 6.48 2.44
N ARG A 119 -11.32 7.47 1.73
CA ARG A 119 -11.48 7.56 0.26
C ARG A 119 -10.95 6.33 -0.46
N ALA A 120 -9.81 5.80 -0.04
CA ALA A 120 -9.26 4.58 -0.64
C ALA A 120 -10.16 3.37 -0.39
N LEU A 121 -10.79 3.27 0.79
CA LEU A 121 -11.77 2.23 1.12
C LEU A 121 -13.05 2.36 0.30
N GLU A 122 -13.58 3.58 0.14
CA GLU A 122 -14.77 3.84 -0.68
C GLU A 122 -14.58 3.37 -2.13
N VAL A 123 -13.40 3.58 -2.70
CA VAL A 123 -13.07 3.10 -4.06
C VAL A 123 -13.07 1.57 -4.13
N ILE A 124 -12.56 0.90 -3.10
CA ILE A 124 -12.52 -0.56 -3.02
C ILE A 124 -13.93 -1.12 -2.85
N GLU A 125 -14.75 -0.50 -2.00
CA GLU A 125 -16.15 -0.86 -1.81
C GLU A 125 -16.96 -0.66 -3.08
N GLU A 126 -16.75 0.46 -3.79
CA GLU A 126 -17.36 0.71 -5.08
C GLU A 126 -16.96 -0.35 -6.13
N ALA A 127 -15.68 -0.75 -6.15
CA ALA A 127 -15.21 -1.81 -7.03
C ALA A 127 -15.88 -3.15 -6.72
N LYS A 128 -16.01 -3.52 -5.44
CA LYS A 128 -16.72 -4.72 -5.01
C LYS A 128 -18.18 -4.68 -5.48
N GLY A 129 -18.91 -3.60 -5.18
CA GLY A 129 -20.31 -3.46 -5.57
C GLY A 129 -20.52 -3.48 -7.09
N ARG A 130 -19.65 -2.83 -7.88
CA ARG A 130 -19.70 -2.89 -9.34
C ARG A 130 -19.38 -4.30 -9.87
N THR A 131 -18.50 -5.04 -9.20
CA THR A 131 -18.20 -6.44 -9.56
C THR A 131 -19.41 -7.32 -9.29
N ASP A 132 -20.07 -7.16 -8.14
CA ASP A 132 -21.29 -7.92 -7.81
C ASP A 132 -22.40 -7.69 -8.83
N MET A 133 -22.64 -6.44 -9.23
CA MET A 133 -23.60 -6.11 -10.29
C MET A 133 -23.23 -6.77 -11.62
N MET A 134 -21.94 -6.74 -12.01
CA MET A 134 -21.46 -7.39 -13.23
C MET A 134 -21.72 -8.91 -13.19
N VAL A 135 -21.42 -9.56 -12.07
CA VAL A 135 -21.63 -11.00 -11.86
C VAL A 135 -23.13 -11.33 -11.95
N GLU A 136 -23.99 -10.54 -11.32
CA GLU A 136 -25.44 -10.73 -11.38
C GLU A 136 -26.00 -10.53 -12.81
N GLU A 137 -25.51 -9.54 -13.55
CA GLU A 137 -25.87 -9.35 -14.95
C GLU A 137 -25.44 -10.53 -15.84
N LYS A 138 -24.22 -11.06 -15.63
CA LYS A 138 -23.74 -12.25 -16.34
C LYS A 138 -24.64 -13.45 -16.07
N ARG A 139 -25.02 -13.67 -14.80
CA ARG A 139 -25.98 -14.70 -14.39
C ARG A 139 -27.32 -14.53 -15.10
N LYS A 140 -27.90 -13.33 -15.08
CA LYS A 140 -29.15 -13.00 -15.80
C LYS A 140 -29.06 -13.30 -17.30
N LYS A 141 -27.93 -12.99 -17.94
CA LYS A 141 -27.70 -13.27 -19.37
C LYS A 141 -27.63 -14.77 -19.65
N GLN A 142 -26.96 -15.56 -18.81
CA GLN A 142 -26.89 -17.01 -18.98
C GLN A 142 -28.24 -17.69 -18.80
N ARG A 143 -29.03 -17.25 -17.82
CA ARG A 143 -30.42 -17.73 -17.62
C ARG A 143 -31.27 -17.49 -18.85
N LYS A 144 -31.21 -16.28 -19.42
CA LYS A 144 -31.92 -15.92 -20.66
C LYS A 144 -31.45 -16.73 -21.87
N ALA A 145 -30.19 -17.14 -21.90
CA ALA A 145 -29.62 -17.96 -22.97
C ALA A 145 -29.87 -19.48 -22.77
N GLY A 146 -30.58 -19.90 -21.71
CA GLY A 146 -30.81 -21.32 -21.41
C GLY A 146 -29.56 -22.08 -20.96
N LYS A 147 -28.47 -21.38 -20.59
CA LYS A 147 -27.17 -21.97 -20.23
C LYS A 147 -26.99 -22.20 -18.71
N GLY A 148 -28.04 -21.97 -17.91
CA GLY A 148 -27.99 -22.08 -16.45
C GLY A 148 -27.62 -20.76 -15.76
N ASP A 149 -27.07 -20.86 -14.55
CA ASP A 149 -26.80 -19.73 -13.65
C ASP A 149 -25.33 -19.63 -13.18
N LYS A 150 -24.46 -20.49 -13.69
CA LYS A 150 -23.07 -20.61 -13.20
C LYS A 150 -22.15 -19.67 -13.96
N VAL A 151 -21.51 -18.76 -13.24
CA VAL A 151 -20.55 -17.80 -13.80
C VAL A 151 -19.14 -18.13 -13.35
N GLU A 152 -18.14 -17.64 -14.08
CA GLU A 152 -16.74 -17.90 -13.78
C GLU A 152 -16.35 -17.31 -12.41
N GLU A 153 -16.95 -16.18 -12.04
CA GLU A 153 -16.76 -15.49 -10.78
C GLU A 153 -17.46 -16.15 -9.58
N ASP A 154 -18.06 -17.33 -9.75
CA ASP A 154 -18.45 -18.18 -8.61
C ASP A 154 -17.21 -18.77 -7.91
N ASP A 155 -16.08 -18.85 -8.62
CA ASP A 155 -14.77 -19.16 -8.05
C ASP A 155 -14.21 -17.94 -7.29
N PRO A 156 -13.90 -18.06 -5.98
CA PRO A 156 -13.34 -16.97 -5.19
C PRO A 156 -12.08 -16.33 -5.80
N GLU A 157 -11.20 -17.11 -6.46
CA GLU A 157 -9.99 -16.54 -7.06
C GLU A 157 -10.32 -15.63 -8.24
N LYS A 158 -11.29 -16.03 -9.06
CA LYS A 158 -11.77 -15.27 -10.22
C LYS A 158 -12.52 -14.02 -9.78
N TYR A 159 -13.35 -14.12 -8.74
CA TYR A 159 -14.02 -12.98 -8.14
C TYR A 159 -13.00 -11.96 -7.59
N ASN A 160 -12.04 -12.42 -6.79
CA ASN A 160 -11.00 -11.55 -6.23
C ASN A 160 -10.19 -10.86 -7.32
N HIS A 161 -9.85 -11.59 -8.40
CA HIS A 161 -9.17 -11.00 -9.55
C HIS A 161 -10.03 -9.94 -10.25
N ALA A 162 -11.33 -10.18 -10.44
CA ALA A 162 -12.25 -9.21 -11.04
C ALA A 162 -12.36 -7.93 -10.19
N VAL A 163 -12.49 -8.07 -8.86
CA VAL A 163 -12.49 -6.95 -7.92
C VAL A 163 -11.18 -6.18 -8.02
N TYR A 164 -10.04 -6.86 -8.03
CA TYR A 164 -8.71 -6.25 -8.15
C TYR A 164 -8.55 -5.44 -9.45
N VAL A 165 -8.96 -6.01 -10.58
CA VAL A 165 -8.90 -5.33 -11.89
C VAL A 165 -9.77 -4.07 -11.87
N LEU A 166 -10.98 -4.17 -11.33
CA LEU A 166 -11.91 -3.04 -11.30
C LEU A 166 -11.44 -1.94 -10.33
N THR A 167 -10.92 -2.33 -9.17
CA THR A 167 -10.30 -1.42 -8.19
C THR A 167 -9.17 -0.64 -8.84
N THR A 168 -8.25 -1.33 -9.52
CA THR A 168 -7.12 -0.71 -10.24
C THR A 168 -7.61 0.30 -11.28
N LYS A 169 -8.66 -0.06 -12.03
CA LYS A 169 -9.28 0.83 -13.02
C LYS A 169 -9.87 2.09 -12.39
N LEU A 170 -10.58 1.96 -11.27
CA LEU A 170 -11.17 3.10 -10.56
C LEU A 170 -10.11 4.07 -10.07
N PHE A 171 -9.05 3.57 -9.42
CA PHE A 171 -7.93 4.41 -8.99
C PHE A 171 -7.27 5.13 -10.18
N ALA A 172 -7.07 4.44 -11.30
CA ALA A 172 -6.52 5.04 -12.52
C ALA A 172 -7.43 6.14 -13.09
N ASP A 173 -8.75 5.92 -13.10
CA ASP A 173 -9.73 6.89 -13.58
C ASP A 173 -9.80 8.12 -12.66
N MET A 174 -9.70 7.94 -11.34
CA MET A 174 -9.63 9.05 -10.39
C MET A 174 -8.37 9.90 -10.59
N GLU A 175 -7.21 9.27 -10.76
CA GLU A 175 -5.94 9.98 -11.00
C GLU A 175 -5.97 10.74 -12.34
N ARG A 176 -6.59 10.16 -13.38
CA ARG A 176 -6.80 10.86 -14.67
C ARG A 176 -7.67 12.11 -14.50
N LYS A 177 -8.79 11.98 -13.77
CA LYS A 177 -9.68 13.12 -13.49
C LYS A 177 -8.98 14.21 -12.69
N ARG A 178 -8.18 13.84 -11.68
CA ARG A 178 -7.39 14.79 -10.88
C ARG A 178 -6.45 15.61 -11.76
N ARG A 179 -5.70 14.97 -12.66
CA ARG A 179 -4.79 15.66 -13.60
C ARG A 179 -5.52 16.60 -14.54
N GLN A 180 -6.62 16.14 -15.14
CA GLN A 180 -7.44 16.98 -16.02
C GLN A 180 -7.97 18.22 -15.30
N GLN A 181 -8.36 18.08 -14.04
CA GLN A 181 -8.82 19.20 -13.23
C GLN A 181 -7.68 20.16 -12.89
N GLU A 182 -6.49 19.65 -12.56
CA GLU A 182 -5.31 20.49 -12.31
C GLU A 182 -4.85 21.26 -13.54
N ASP A 183 -4.84 20.61 -14.71
CA ASP A 183 -4.48 21.25 -15.97
C ASP A 183 -5.49 22.36 -16.30
N ARG A 184 -6.79 22.08 -16.16
CA ARG A 184 -7.84 23.08 -16.37
C ARG A 184 -7.73 24.26 -15.39
N ASP A 185 -7.50 24.00 -14.11
CA ASP A 185 -7.33 25.05 -13.10
C ASP A 185 -6.08 25.90 -13.38
N GLN A 186 -5.01 25.30 -13.92
CA GLN A 186 -3.81 26.02 -14.35
C GLN A 186 -4.07 26.88 -15.59
N GLU A 187 -4.81 26.36 -16.57
CA GLU A 187 -5.24 27.12 -17.75
C GLU A 187 -6.12 28.32 -17.35
N GLU A 188 -7.12 28.09 -16.49
CA GLU A 188 -8.00 29.16 -15.97
C GLU A 188 -7.19 30.23 -15.22
N ARG A 189 -6.21 29.84 -14.40
CA ARG A 189 -5.31 30.79 -13.73
C ARG A 189 -4.46 31.56 -14.74
N GLN A 190 -3.85 30.89 -15.72
CA GLN A 190 -3.03 31.56 -16.73
C GLN A 190 -3.82 32.57 -17.54
N VAL A 191 -5.05 32.25 -17.94
CA VAL A 191 -5.95 33.17 -18.66
C VAL A 191 -6.39 34.35 -17.77
N ALA A 192 -6.58 34.13 -16.46
CA ALA A 192 -6.95 35.22 -15.54
C ALA A 192 -5.82 36.22 -15.27
N TYR A 193 -4.56 35.83 -15.51
CA TYR A 193 -3.37 36.68 -15.33
C TYR A 193 -2.79 37.23 -16.65
N SER A 194 -3.41 36.92 -17.80
CA SER A 194 -3.05 37.45 -19.13
C SER A 194 -3.97 38.58 -19.56
#